data_AF-A0A9P0YTV1-F1
#
_entry.id   AF-A0A9P0YTV1-F1
#
_cell.length_a   1.000
_cell.length_b   1.000
_cell.length_c   1.000
_cell.angle_alpha   90.00
_cell.angle_beta   90.00
_cell.angle_gamma   90.00
#
_symmetry.space_group_name_H-M   'P 1'
#
loop_
_entity.id
_entity.type
_entity.pdbx_description
1 polymer ?
#
loop_
_entity_poly.entity_id
_entity_poly.type
_entity_poly.pdbx_seq_one_letter_code
_entity_poly.pdbx_strand_id
1 'polypeptide(L)'
;MLTHIQDLFVLPTNSEKHILQTMGAAHKNFRCTLYTEFIAQHMDEPEKLSLPPKEYKHIGTDEWRIFVKRCFTEEFQVIELTNAFNISRNICEYM
;
A
#
# COMPACT_ATOMS: atom_id res chain seq x y z
N MET A 1 7.95 11.13 -14.63
CA MET A 1 7.57 9.94 -13.82
C MET A 1 7.38 8.72 -14.72
N LEU A 2 6.60 8.80 -15.79
CA LEU A 2 6.43 7.68 -16.75
C LEU A 2 7.68 7.41 -17.62
N THR A 3 8.48 8.44 -17.90
CA THR A 3 9.70 8.34 -18.72
C THR A 3 10.70 7.30 -18.19
N HIS A 4 10.97 7.30 -16.88
CA HIS A 4 11.87 6.30 -16.28
C HIS A 4 11.33 4.86 -16.33
N ILE A 5 10.01 4.66 -16.29
CA ILE A 5 9.42 3.32 -16.36
C ILE A 5 9.50 2.79 -17.80
N GLN A 6 9.30 3.65 -18.80
CA GLN A 6 9.46 3.30 -20.22
C GLN A 6 10.92 3.01 -20.59
N ASP A 7 11.88 3.67 -19.94
CA ASP A 7 13.31 3.41 -20.13
C ASP A 7 13.75 2.07 -19.50
N LEU A 8 13.10 1.65 -18.40
CA LEU A 8 13.39 0.40 -17.68
C LEU A 8 12.63 -0.82 -18.26
N PHE A 9 11.49 -0.59 -18.91
CA PHE A 9 10.61 -1.64 -19.41
C PHE A 9 10.13 -1.31 -20.84
N VAL A 10 10.21 -2.28 -21.76
CA VAL A 10 9.67 -2.13 -23.12
C VAL A 10 8.14 -2.16 -23.05
N LEU A 11 7.51 -1.00 -22.93
CA LEU A 11 6.07 -0.87 -22.80
C LEU A 11 5.39 -0.59 -24.15
N PRO A 12 4.33 -1.32 -24.51
CA PRO A 12 3.48 -0.94 -25.64
C PRO A 12 2.75 0.37 -25.33
N THR A 13 2.75 1.31 -26.28
CA THR A 13 2.11 2.64 -26.16
C THR A 13 0.62 2.59 -25.79
N ASN A 14 -0.07 1.50 -26.14
CA ASN A 14 -1.51 1.33 -25.85
C ASN A 14 -1.81 0.79 -24.45
N SER A 15 -0.78 0.45 -23.66
CA SER A 15 -0.93 -0.23 -22.37
C SER A 15 -0.71 0.66 -21.15
N GLU A 16 -0.30 1.92 -21.33
CA GLU A 16 0.02 2.84 -20.23
C GLU A 16 -1.09 2.96 -19.19
N LYS A 17 -2.34 3.11 -19.65
CA LYS A 17 -3.49 3.25 -18.74
C LYS A 17 -3.66 2.00 -17.88
N HIS A 18 -3.58 0.82 -18.49
CA HIS A 18 -3.71 -0.45 -17.78
C HIS A 18 -2.56 -0.63 -16.78
N ILE A 19 -1.34 -0.33 -17.19
CA ILE A 19 -0.15 -0.42 -16.32
C ILE A 19 -0.31 0.51 -15.11
N LEU A 20 -0.70 1.76 -15.33
CA LEU A 20 -0.90 2.70 -14.23
C LEU A 20 -2.01 2.25 -13.27
N GLN A 21 -3.09 1.67 -13.80
CA GLN A 21 -4.15 1.08 -13.00
C GLN A 21 -3.66 -0.12 -12.18
N THR A 22 -2.94 -1.06 -12.79
CA THR A 22 -2.37 -2.23 -12.11
C THR A 22 -1.34 -1.82 -11.06
N MET A 23 -0.44 -0.89 -11.38
CA MET A 23 0.53 -0.35 -10.41
C MET A 23 -0.17 0.34 -9.25
N GLY A 24 -1.21 1.15 -9.52
CA GLY A 24 -2.01 1.79 -8.50
C GLY A 24 -2.70 0.78 -7.58
N ALA A 25 -3.29 -0.27 -8.15
CA ALA A 25 -3.93 -1.36 -7.40
C ALA A 25 -2.91 -2.14 -6.56
N ALA A 26 -1.77 -2.53 -7.13
CA ALA A 26 -0.70 -3.22 -6.42
C ALA A 26 -0.17 -2.37 -5.25
N HIS A 27 0.05 -1.07 -5.49
CA HIS A 27 0.50 -0.14 -4.44
C HIS A 27 -0.57 0.07 -3.34
N LYS A 28 -1.87 0.05 -3.68
CA LYS A 28 -2.94 0.07 -2.69
C LYS A 28 -2.93 -1.21 -1.84
N ASN A 29 -2.91 -2.38 -2.47
CA ASN A 29 -2.91 -3.67 -1.79
C ASN A 29 -1.68 -3.84 -0.88
N PHE A 30 -0.52 -3.40 -1.34
CA PHE A 30 0.71 -3.38 -0.55
C PHE A 30 0.54 -2.57 0.75
N ARG A 31 0.02 -1.34 0.65
CA ARG A 31 -0.23 -0.50 1.84
C ARG A 31 -1.26 -1.10 2.79
N CYS A 32 -2.34 -1.69 2.27
CA CYS A 32 -3.33 -2.38 3.10
C CYS A 32 -2.71 -3.58 3.83
N THR A 33 -1.89 -4.37 3.14
CA THR A 33 -1.16 -5.51 3.75
C THR A 33 -0.25 -5.04 4.88
N LEU A 34 0.56 -4.00 4.62
CA LEU A 34 1.43 -3.41 5.65
C LEU A 34 0.64 -2.95 6.89
N TYR A 35 -0.51 -2.33 6.66
CA TYR A 35 -1.37 -1.89 7.74
C TYR A 35 -1.93 -3.06 8.55
N THR A 36 -2.59 -4.00 7.89
CA THR A 36 -3.30 -5.11 8.55
C THR A 36 -2.34 -6.04 9.29
N GLU A 37 -1.19 -6.35 8.70
CA GLU A 37 -0.25 -7.33 9.27
C GLU A 37 0.67 -6.73 10.32
N PHE A 38 1.10 -5.47 10.18
CA PHE A 38 2.17 -4.90 11.00
C PHE A 38 1.75 -3.72 11.86
N ILE A 39 0.69 -2.97 11.50
CA ILE A 39 0.30 -1.74 12.22
C ILE A 39 -0.93 -1.98 13.09
N ALA A 40 -1.97 -2.64 12.56
CA ALA A 40 -3.26 -2.77 13.22
C ALA A 40 -3.18 -3.39 14.64
N GLN A 41 -2.25 -4.33 14.85
CA GLN A 41 -2.05 -5.01 16.13
C GLN A 41 -1.24 -4.19 17.15
N HIS A 42 -0.63 -3.09 16.72
CA HIS A 42 0.28 -2.27 17.53
C HIS A 42 -0.15 -0.80 17.57
N MET A 43 -1.41 -0.52 17.28
CA MET A 43 -1.97 0.85 17.34
C MET A 43 -1.86 1.46 18.74
N ASP A 44 -1.96 0.64 19.78
CA ASP A 44 -1.83 1.08 21.18
C ASP A 44 -0.37 1.18 21.64
N GLU A 45 0.59 0.67 20.86
CA GLU A 45 2.01 0.58 21.20
C GLU A 45 2.91 1.13 20.08
N PRO A 46 2.88 2.45 19.80
CA PRO A 46 3.53 3.07 18.65
C PRO A 46 5.07 2.92 18.66
N GLU A 47 5.70 2.76 19.82
CA GLU A 47 7.12 2.42 19.94
C GLU A 47 7.53 1.16 19.16
N LYS A 48 6.64 0.16 19.06
CA LYS A 48 6.88 -1.07 18.28
C LYS A 48 6.90 -0.83 16.77
N LEU A 49 6.39 0.32 16.31
CA LEU A 49 6.31 0.71 14.90
C LEU A 49 7.46 1.64 14.46
N SER A 50 8.51 1.77 15.29
CA SER A 50 9.65 2.66 15.00
C SER A 50 10.48 2.26 13.76
N LEU A 51 10.46 0.97 13.40
CA LEU A 51 11.21 0.42 12.27
C LEU A 51 10.30 -0.37 11.32
N PRO A 52 10.61 -0.39 10.01
CA PRO A 52 9.87 -1.19 9.06
C PRO A 52 10.05 -2.69 9.33
N PRO A 53 9.11 -3.53 8.86
CA PRO A 53 9.26 -4.98 8.92
C PRO A 53 10.51 -5.45 8.17
N LYS A 54 11.15 -6.51 8.68
CA LYS A 54 12.42 -7.02 8.12
C LYS A 54 12.25 -7.54 6.70
N GLU A 55 11.08 -8.07 6.39
CA GLU A 55 10.66 -8.55 5.08
C GLU A 55 10.68 -7.44 4.03
N TYR A 56 10.44 -6.19 4.46
CA TYR A 56 10.39 -5.02 3.61
C TYR A 56 11.57 -4.07 3.86
N LYS A 57 12.79 -4.63 3.89
CA LYS A 57 14.07 -3.90 4.05
C LYS A 57 14.32 -2.74 3.07
N HIS A 58 13.56 -2.70 1.98
CA HIS A 58 13.64 -1.67 0.95
C HIS A 58 12.87 -0.39 1.32
N ILE A 59 12.00 -0.45 2.33
CA ILE A 59 11.34 0.73 2.87
C ILE A 59 12.36 1.45 3.76
N GLY A 60 12.71 2.68 3.41
CA GLY A 60 13.55 3.51 4.27
C GLY A 60 12.83 3.90 5.56
N THR A 61 13.59 4.16 6.62
CA THR A 61 13.06 4.48 7.95
C THR A 61 12.17 5.73 7.94
N ASP A 62 12.50 6.72 7.11
CA ASP A 62 11.73 7.96 7.01
C ASP A 62 10.40 7.73 6.28
N GLU A 63 10.42 6.99 5.17
CA GLU A 63 9.21 6.59 4.45
C GLU A 63 8.28 5.76 5.32
N TRP A 64 8.85 4.83 6.10
CA TRP A 64 8.10 4.04 7.07
C TRP A 64 7.44 4.94 8.12
N ARG A 65 8.20 5.86 8.73
CA ARG A 65 7.68 6.79 9.75
C ARG A 65 6.52 7.63 9.19
N ILE A 66 6.64 8.14 7.97
CA ILE A 66 5.58 8.90 7.30
C ILE A 66 4.34 8.03 7.09
N PHE A 67 4.52 6.79 6.63
CA PHE A 67 3.43 5.85 6.43
C PHE A 67 2.70 5.52 7.74
N VAL A 68 3.44 5.16 8.79
CA VAL A 68 2.90 4.87 10.13
C VAL A 68 2.11 6.08 10.63
N LYS A 69 2.69 7.29 10.62
CA LYS A 69 2.00 8.51 11.04
C LYS A 69 0.68 8.71 10.29
N ARG A 70 0.66 8.41 8.98
CA ARG A 70 -0.57 8.50 8.17
C ARG A 70 -1.61 7.45 8.57
N CYS A 71 -1.21 6.27 9.03
CA CYS A 71 -2.16 5.25 9.49
C CYS A 71 -2.94 5.65 10.74
N PHE A 72 -2.38 6.57 11.54
CA PHE A 72 -3.03 7.12 12.72
C PHE A 72 -3.97 8.32 12.43
N THR A 73 -4.06 8.80 11.18
CA THR A 73 -5.01 9.86 10.84
C THR A 73 -6.43 9.30 10.68
N GLU A 74 -7.44 10.06 11.07
CA GLU A 74 -8.86 9.68 10.92
C GLU A 74 -9.20 9.33 9.47
N GLU A 75 -8.62 10.05 8.50
CA GLU A 75 -8.77 9.81 7.06
C GLU A 75 -8.35 8.39 6.65
N PHE A 76 -7.25 7.89 7.20
CA PHE A 76 -6.76 6.55 6.88
C PHE A 76 -7.66 5.48 7.49
N GLN A 77 -8.12 5.68 8.73
CA GLN A 77 -9.04 4.78 9.42
C GLN A 77 -10.40 4.68 8.71
N VAL A 78 -10.93 5.80 8.20
CA VAL A 78 -12.16 5.85 7.41
C VAL A 78 -12.01 5.12 6.06
N ILE A 79 -10.86 5.27 5.39
CA ILE A 79 -10.57 4.57 4.14
C ILE A 79 -10.47 3.05 4.35
N GLU A 80 -9.86 2.59 5.43
CA GLU A 80 -9.69 1.16 5.72
C GLU A 80 -11.00 0.47 6.16
N LEU A 81 -11.88 1.13 6.93
CA LEU A 81 -13.22 0.61 7.21
C LEU A 81 -14.04 0.45 5.91
N THR A 82 -13.88 1.38 4.98
CA THR A 82 -14.55 1.33 3.67
C THR A 82 -13.92 0.25 2.77
N ASN A 83 -12.61 0.00 2.85
CA ASN A 83 -11.93 -1.06 2.10
C ASN A 83 -12.21 -2.45 2.68
N ALA A 84 -12.22 -2.64 3.99
CA ALA A 84 -12.56 -3.91 4.64
C ALA A 84 -13.99 -4.38 4.28
N PHE A 85 -14.96 -3.46 4.20
CA PHE A 85 -16.30 -3.73 3.68
C PHE A 85 -16.35 -4.07 2.18
N ASN A 86 -15.36 -3.64 1.39
CA ASN A 86 -15.27 -3.91 -0.05
C ASN A 86 -14.36 -5.10 -0.40
N ILE A 87 -13.41 -5.49 0.46
CA ILE A 87 -12.57 -6.69 0.30
C ILE A 87 -13.46 -7.95 0.40
N SER A 88 -14.48 -7.95 1.27
CA SER A 88 -15.51 -9.01 1.31
C SER A 88 -16.31 -9.15 0.01
N ARG A 89 -16.32 -8.13 -0.86
CA ARG A 89 -17.02 -8.16 -2.16
C ARG A 89 -16.10 -8.46 -3.34
N ASN A 90 -14.80 -8.17 -3.24
CA ASN A 90 -13.87 -8.24 -4.37
C ASN A 90 -12.96 -9.48 -4.38
N ILE A 91 -13.01 -10.34 -3.34
CA ILE A 91 -12.34 -11.65 -3.38
C ILE A 91 -13.21 -12.71 -4.12
N CYS A 92 -14.50 -12.45 -4.34
CA CYS A 92 -15.40 -13.39 -5.02
C CYS A 92 -15.67 -13.12 -6.51
N GLU A 93 -15.20 -12.01 -7.10
CA GLU A 93 -15.49 -11.69 -8.51
C GLU A 93 -14.29 -11.83 -9.47
N TYR A 94 -13.12 -12.26 -8.98
CA TYR A 94 -11.95 -12.52 -9.82
C TYR A 94 -11.22 -13.82 -9.46
N MET A 95 -11.98 -14.87 -9.14
CA MET A 95 -11.55 -16.26 -9.29
C MET A 95 -12.35 -16.91 -10.41
#